data_AF-M3YRZ2-F1
#
_entry.id   AF-M3YRZ2-F1
#
_cell.length_a   1.000
_cell.length_b   1.000
_cell.length_c   1.000
_cell.angle_alpha   90.00
_cell.angle_beta   90.00
_cell.angle_gamma   90.00
#
_symmetry.space_group_name_H-M   'P 1'
#
loop_
_entity.id
_entity.type
_entity.pdbx_description
1 polymer ?
#
loop_
_entity_poly.entity_id
_entity_poly.type
_entity_poly.pdbx_seq_one_letter_code
_entity_poly.pdbx_strand_id
1 'polypeptide(L)'
;MTPGDGRPWLPAALLLLQVPGCWSLRGPTSVMSTVGGSVSVQCQYEEEFRENDKYWCKSPCVWSLVKTKGADREVRKGRVSIRDHPANLTFTVTLENLTEDDAGTYKCGIDTSVLQGYFRDR
;
A
#
# COMPACT_ATOMS: atom_id res chain seq x y z
N MET A 1 0.40 -14.06 -63.80
CA MET A 1 -0.42 -13.38 -62.77
C MET A 1 -0.92 -14.46 -61.83
N THR A 2 -0.23 -14.64 -60.71
CA THR A 2 -0.60 -15.63 -59.66
C THR A 2 -1.64 -15.01 -58.72
N PRO A 3 -2.62 -15.78 -58.22
CA PRO A 3 -3.60 -15.27 -57.26
C PRO A 3 -2.92 -14.93 -55.92
N GLY A 4 -3.20 -13.75 -55.38
CA GLY A 4 -2.71 -13.31 -54.07
C GLY A 4 -3.42 -14.05 -52.94
N ASP A 5 -2.62 -14.59 -52.03
CA ASP A 5 -3.04 -15.20 -50.77
C ASP A 5 -3.85 -14.21 -49.91
N GLY A 6 -5.13 -14.51 -49.72
CA GLY A 6 -5.99 -13.82 -48.76
C GLY A 6 -5.75 -14.35 -47.34
N ARG A 7 -4.79 -13.76 -46.61
CA ARG A 7 -4.74 -13.89 -45.15
C ARG A 7 -5.93 -13.13 -44.53
N PRO A 8 -6.80 -13.78 -43.74
CA PRO A 8 -7.83 -13.07 -43.00
C PRO A 8 -7.15 -12.16 -41.98
N TRP A 9 -7.45 -10.86 -42.05
CA TRP A 9 -7.09 -9.90 -41.03
C TRP A 9 -7.82 -10.28 -39.74
N LEU A 10 -7.08 -10.84 -38.78
CA LEU A 10 -7.57 -10.93 -37.41
C LEU A 10 -7.79 -9.49 -36.93
N PRO A 11 -8.99 -9.12 -36.46
CA PRO A 11 -9.23 -7.78 -35.94
C PRO A 11 -8.29 -7.56 -34.75
N ALA A 12 -7.54 -6.47 -34.78
CA ALA A 12 -6.66 -6.00 -33.70
C ALA A 12 -7.43 -5.60 -32.42
N ALA A 13 -8.65 -6.11 -32.23
CA ALA A 13 -9.62 -5.67 -31.23
C ALA A 13 -9.58 -6.49 -29.93
N LEU A 14 -8.62 -7.41 -29.76
CA LEU A 14 -8.53 -8.27 -28.57
C LEU A 14 -7.28 -8.02 -27.71
N LEU A 15 -6.88 -6.76 -27.54
CA LEU A 15 -5.66 -6.41 -26.78
C LEU A 15 -5.81 -5.23 -25.81
N LEU A 16 -7.01 -4.90 -25.32
CA LEU A 16 -7.22 -3.80 -24.36
C LEU A 16 -8.20 -4.13 -23.22
N LEU A 17 -8.02 -5.26 -22.55
CA LEU A 17 -8.58 -5.47 -21.20
C LEU A 17 -7.52 -5.81 -20.16
N GLN A 18 -6.30 -5.28 -20.34
CA GLN A 18 -5.42 -5.05 -19.20
C GLN A 18 -6.02 -3.81 -18.51
N VAL A 19 -6.97 -3.99 -17.60
CA VAL A 19 -7.19 -2.97 -16.58
C VAL A 19 -6.05 -3.25 -15.59
N PRO A 20 -4.89 -2.54 -15.65
CA PRO A 20 -3.96 -2.64 -14.54
C PRO A 20 -4.79 -2.25 -13.33
N GLY A 21 -5.03 -3.21 -12.43
CA GLY A 21 -5.76 -2.94 -11.21
C GLY A 21 -5.12 -1.72 -10.58
N CYS A 22 -5.88 -0.63 -10.53
CA CYS A 22 -5.48 0.62 -9.91
C CYS A 22 -5.39 0.33 -8.41
N TRP A 23 -4.25 -0.23 -8.02
CA TRP A 23 -3.92 -0.53 -6.64
C TRP A 23 -3.09 0.64 -6.17
N SER A 24 -3.77 1.61 -5.56
CA SER A 24 -3.19 2.76 -4.88
C SER A 24 -2.14 2.39 -3.82
N LEU A 25 -2.10 1.11 -3.42
CA LEU A 25 -1.14 0.52 -2.49
C LEU A 25 -0.63 -0.83 -2.97
N ARG A 26 0.69 -1.02 -2.94
CA ARG A 26 1.37 -2.31 -3.15
C ARG A 26 2.24 -2.63 -1.95
N GLY A 27 2.31 -3.90 -1.56
CA GLY A 27 3.13 -4.35 -0.43
C GLY A 27 3.33 -5.86 -0.46
N PRO A 28 4.12 -6.43 0.47
CA PRO A 28 4.31 -7.87 0.54
C PRO A 28 2.99 -8.57 0.85
N THR A 29 2.76 -9.73 0.22
CA THR A 29 1.57 -10.57 0.44
C THR A 29 1.65 -11.36 1.75
N SER A 30 2.86 -11.72 2.17
CA SER A 30 3.14 -12.44 3.42
C SER A 30 4.48 -12.04 3.98
N VAL A 31 4.56 -11.89 5.30
CA VAL A 31 5.81 -11.73 6.05
C VAL A 31 5.83 -12.74 7.19
N MET A 32 7.00 -13.29 7.48
CA MET A 32 7.18 -14.29 8.54
C MET A 32 8.31 -13.86 9.46
N SER A 33 8.15 -14.12 10.75
CA SER A 33 9.16 -13.92 11.79
C SER A 33 8.82 -14.82 12.98
N THR A 34 9.75 -14.93 13.92
CA THR A 34 9.59 -15.78 15.12
C THR A 34 9.04 -14.98 16.29
N VAL A 35 8.44 -15.68 17.27
CA VAL A 35 8.05 -15.08 18.56
C VAL A 35 9.26 -14.38 19.19
N GLY A 36 9.03 -13.18 19.74
CA GLY A 36 10.06 -12.27 20.27
C GLY A 36 10.83 -11.48 19.20
N GLY A 37 10.69 -11.84 17.92
CA GLY A 37 11.31 -11.13 16.80
C GLY A 37 10.52 -9.89 16.37
N SER A 38 10.86 -9.37 15.19
CA SER A 38 10.19 -8.23 14.55
C SER A 38 9.87 -8.52 13.09
N VAL A 39 8.88 -7.83 12.54
CA VAL A 39 8.61 -7.75 11.10
C VAL A 39 8.60 -6.29 10.67
N SER A 40 9.09 -6.05 9.44
CA SER A 40 8.96 -4.76 8.77
C SER A 40 8.22 -4.94 7.45
N VAL A 41 7.17 -4.15 7.26
CA VAL A 41 6.28 -4.18 6.09
C VAL A 41 6.45 -2.86 5.35
N GLN A 42 6.93 -2.92 4.11
CA GLN A 42 7.03 -1.76 3.24
C GLN A 42 5.85 -1.73 2.27
N CYS A 43 5.16 -0.59 2.21
CA CYS A 43 4.02 -0.36 1.34
C CYS A 43 4.31 0.81 0.40
N GLN A 44 4.28 0.54 -0.90
CA GLN A 44 4.39 1.52 -1.97
C GLN A 44 3.01 2.10 -2.29
N TYR A 45 2.96 3.38 -2.62
CA TYR A 45 1.73 4.09 -3.01
C TYR A 45 1.95 4.95 -4.26
N GLU A 46 0.87 5.44 -4.85
CA GLU A 46 0.92 6.32 -6.02
C GLU A 46 1.21 7.78 -5.64
N GLU A 47 1.88 8.50 -6.54
CA GLU A 47 2.30 9.90 -6.39
C GLU A 47 1.23 10.82 -5.78
N GLU A 48 -0.04 10.65 -6.21
CA GLU A 48 -1.18 11.44 -5.75
C GLU A 48 -1.40 11.38 -4.22
N PHE A 49 -0.91 10.33 -3.56
CA PHE A 49 -1.05 10.12 -2.11
C PHE A 49 0.20 10.48 -1.32
N ARG A 50 1.22 11.10 -1.93
CA ARG A 50 2.44 11.56 -1.22
C ARG A 50 2.14 12.29 0.07
N GLU A 51 1.07 13.05 0.01
CA GLU A 51 0.68 14.08 0.93
C GLU A 51 -0.39 13.64 1.96
N ASN A 52 -0.96 12.45 1.76
CA ASN A 52 -1.94 11.84 2.64
C ASN A 52 -1.26 11.13 3.80
N ASP A 53 -1.91 11.08 4.97
CA ASP A 53 -1.41 10.22 6.03
C ASP A 53 -1.53 8.74 5.66
N LYS A 54 -0.56 7.97 6.11
CA LYS A 54 -0.50 6.52 5.96
C LYS A 54 -0.89 5.87 7.28
N TYR A 55 -1.57 4.74 7.22
CA TYR A 55 -1.93 3.97 8.41
C TYR A 55 -1.78 2.47 8.20
N TRP A 56 -1.75 1.76 9.33
CA TRP A 56 -1.73 0.31 9.37
C TRP A 56 -2.81 -0.21 10.31
N CYS A 57 -3.50 -1.29 9.93
CA CYS A 57 -4.60 -1.88 10.68
C CYS A 57 -4.57 -3.41 10.61
N LYS A 58 -5.10 -4.06 11.65
CA LYS A 58 -5.39 -5.50 11.64
C LYS A 58 -6.82 -5.70 11.13
N SER A 59 -7.04 -6.72 10.31
CA SER A 59 -8.38 -7.04 9.80
C SER A 59 -9.27 -7.61 10.91
N PRO A 60 -10.58 -7.26 10.97
CA PRO A 60 -11.25 -6.27 10.12
C PRO A 60 -10.81 -4.84 10.52
N CYS A 61 -10.35 -4.06 9.53
CA CYS A 61 -9.73 -2.74 9.72
C CYS A 61 -10.72 -1.66 10.16
N VAL A 62 -11.31 -1.83 11.34
CA VAL A 62 -12.27 -0.90 11.96
C VAL A 62 -11.55 0.33 12.51
N TRP A 63 -10.31 0.16 13.00
CA TRP A 63 -9.46 1.25 13.47
C TRP A 63 -8.01 1.07 13.02
N SER A 64 -7.29 2.19 12.87
CA SER A 64 -5.85 2.17 12.66
C SER A 64 -5.11 1.75 13.95
N LEU A 65 -4.20 0.80 13.84
CA LEU A 65 -3.23 0.50 14.90
C LEU A 65 -2.26 1.67 15.08
N VAL A 66 -1.74 2.18 13.97
CA VAL A 66 -0.84 3.34 13.93
C VAL A 66 -1.13 4.15 12.66
N LYS A 67 -0.93 5.46 12.74
CA LYS A 67 -1.12 6.41 11.64
C LYS A 67 0.00 7.45 11.71
N THR A 68 0.47 7.90 10.55
CA THR A 68 1.44 9.01 10.46
C THR A 68 0.83 10.31 10.99
N LYS A 69 1.68 11.30 11.23
CA LYS A 69 1.28 12.67 11.59
C LYS A 69 2.11 13.63 10.74
N GLY A 70 1.86 13.61 9.44
CA GLY A 70 2.69 14.27 8.43
C GLY A 70 3.88 13.42 7.96
N ALA A 71 4.53 13.91 6.92
CA ALA A 71 5.65 13.28 6.24
C ALA A 71 6.92 13.14 7.09
N ASP A 72 7.72 12.11 6.81
CA ASP A 72 9.08 11.88 7.33
C ASP A 72 9.26 11.80 8.86
N ARG A 73 8.15 11.78 9.61
CA ARG A 73 8.15 11.57 11.05
C ARG A 73 7.76 10.14 11.36
N GLU A 74 8.62 9.45 12.11
CA GLU A 74 8.23 8.15 12.69
C GLU A 74 7.21 8.37 13.80
N VAL A 75 6.10 7.64 13.72
CA VAL A 75 5.08 7.60 14.78
C VAL A 75 5.08 6.20 15.37
N ARG A 76 5.11 6.10 16.69
CA ARG A 76 5.12 4.83 17.43
C ARG A 76 3.93 4.73 18.38
N LYS A 77 3.28 3.57 18.40
CA LYS A 77 2.22 3.22 19.35
C LYS A 77 2.47 1.81 19.88
N GLY A 78 2.94 1.73 21.13
CA GLY A 78 3.33 0.46 21.74
C GLY A 78 4.47 -0.22 20.97
N ARG A 79 4.20 -1.42 20.45
CA ARG A 79 5.15 -2.24 19.68
C ARG A 79 5.16 -1.96 18.18
N VAL A 80 4.29 -1.07 17.69
CA VAL A 80 4.16 -0.75 16.27
C VAL A 80 4.73 0.64 16.00
N SER A 81 5.63 0.77 15.01
CA SER A 81 6.03 2.06 14.44
C SER A 81 5.66 2.17 12.97
N ILE A 82 5.42 3.39 12.49
CA ILE A 82 5.18 3.72 11.09
C ILE A 82 5.97 4.95 10.70
N ARG A 83 6.55 4.93 9.50
CA ARG A 83 7.25 6.07 8.91
C ARG A 83 6.94 6.17 7.43
N ASP A 84 6.57 7.37 6.99
CA ASP A 84 6.41 7.67 5.56
C ASP A 84 7.74 8.11 4.94
N HIS A 85 7.95 7.77 3.66
CA HIS A 85 9.11 8.14 2.85
C HIS A 85 8.63 8.78 1.53
N PRO A 86 8.20 10.05 1.55
CA PRO A 86 7.60 10.75 0.40
C PRO A 86 8.43 10.74 -0.88
N ALA A 87 9.75 10.80 -0.74
CA ALA A 87 10.70 10.76 -1.86
C ALA A 87 10.69 9.42 -2.61
N ASN A 88 10.40 8.32 -1.89
CA ASN A 88 10.42 6.96 -2.43
C ASN A 88 9.01 6.44 -2.74
N LEU A 89 7.96 7.22 -2.43
CA LEU A 89 6.56 6.80 -2.50
C LEU A 89 6.30 5.50 -1.76
N THR A 90 6.93 5.34 -0.59
CA THR A 90 6.76 4.18 0.28
C THR A 90 6.60 4.60 1.73
N PHE A 91 5.92 3.79 2.52
CA PHE A 91 5.98 3.88 3.97
C PHE A 91 6.31 2.52 4.56
N THR A 92 6.98 2.53 5.71
CA THR A 92 7.40 1.33 6.41
C THR A 92 6.67 1.23 7.74
N VAL A 93 6.18 0.04 8.06
CA VAL A 93 5.60 -0.30 9.35
C VAL A 93 6.44 -1.38 10.00
N THR A 94 6.82 -1.20 11.26
CA THR A 94 7.57 -2.21 12.02
C THR A 94 6.74 -2.64 13.23
N LEU A 95 6.56 -3.95 13.40
CA LEU A 95 5.97 -4.56 14.58
C LEU A 95 7.05 -5.38 15.29
N GLU A 96 7.36 -5.00 16.53
CA GLU A 96 8.44 -5.59 17.33
C GLU A 96 7.91 -6.50 18.44
N ASN A 97 8.79 -7.32 19.01
CA ASN A 97 8.51 -8.23 20.12
C ASN A 97 7.24 -9.06 19.88
N LEU A 98 7.22 -9.76 18.75
CA LEU A 98 6.05 -10.50 18.26
C LEU A 98 5.58 -11.57 19.25
N THR A 99 4.26 -11.71 19.38
CA THR A 99 3.62 -12.83 20.08
C THR A 99 2.82 -13.68 19.09
N GLU A 100 2.37 -14.87 19.50
CA GLU A 100 1.52 -15.72 18.64
C GLU A 100 0.21 -15.01 18.26
N ASP A 101 -0.33 -14.18 19.15
CA ASP A 101 -1.55 -13.37 18.92
C ASP A 101 -1.38 -12.31 17.82
N ASP A 102 -0.14 -11.95 17.47
CA ASP A 102 0.12 -11.01 16.40
C ASP A 102 -0.11 -11.62 15.01
N ALA A 103 -0.21 -12.94 14.90
CA ALA A 103 -0.54 -13.60 13.64
C ALA A 103 -1.90 -13.10 13.11
N GLY A 104 -2.00 -12.97 11.78
CA GLY A 104 -3.22 -12.58 11.09
C GLY A 104 -3.01 -11.67 9.89
N THR A 105 -4.11 -11.18 9.35
CA THR A 105 -4.12 -10.32 8.17
C THR A 105 -4.10 -8.85 8.55
N TYR A 106 -3.11 -8.12 8.05
CA TYR A 106 -2.98 -6.68 8.20
C TYR A 106 -3.18 -5.98 6.87
N LYS A 107 -3.50 -4.68 6.90
CA LYS A 107 -3.60 -3.85 5.71
C LYS A 107 -2.85 -2.55 5.88
N CYS A 108 -2.15 -2.17 4.82
CA CYS A 108 -1.72 -0.81 4.58
C CYS A 108 -2.91 0.03 4.11
N GLY A 109 -2.97 1.29 4.54
CA GLY A 109 -4.03 2.21 4.15
C GLY A 109 -3.54 3.64 4.02
N ILE A 110 -4.26 4.41 3.21
CA ILE A 110 -4.07 5.84 3.00
C ILE A 110 -5.32 6.55 3.50
N ASP A 111 -5.13 7.60 4.29
CA ASP A 111 -6.25 8.43 4.74
C ASP A 111 -6.57 9.49 3.69
N THR A 112 -7.67 9.28 2.97
CA THR A 112 -8.21 10.19 1.95
C THR A 112 -9.31 11.11 2.49
N SER A 113 -9.49 11.19 3.82
CA SER A 113 -10.52 12.04 4.41
C SER A 113 -10.33 13.50 4.01
N VAL A 114 -11.42 14.16 3.60
CA VAL A 114 -11.45 15.55 3.13
C VAL A 114 -10.88 16.54 4.18
N LEU A 115 -10.99 16.19 5.47
CA LEU A 115 -10.43 16.98 6.56
C LEU A 115 -8.90 17.08 6.50
N GLN A 116 -8.22 16.03 6.03
CA GLN A 116 -6.76 16.04 5.83
C GLN A 116 -6.34 17.16 4.86
N GLY A 117 -7.11 17.39 3.80
CA GLY A 117 -6.90 18.51 2.87
C GLY A 117 -7.15 19.86 3.55
N TYR A 118 -8.27 20.00 4.25
CA TYR A 118 -8.65 21.26 4.91
C TYR A 118 -7.68 21.72 6.02
N PHE A 119 -7.15 20.79 6.83
CA PHE A 119 -6.14 21.12 7.86
C PHE A 119 -4.79 21.56 7.28
N ARG A 120 -4.56 21.31 6.00
CA ARG A 120 -3.31 21.63 5.32
C ARG A 120 -3.33 22.94 4.54
N ASP A 121 -4.52 23.51 4.33
CA ASP A 121 -4.74 24.80 3.67
C ASP A 121 -4.84 25.98 4.67
N ARG A 122 -4.55 25.77 5.97
CA ARG A 122 -4.40 26.82 6.99
C ARG A 122 -2.99 26.82 7.58
#